data_AF-A0AAD9G3F9-F1
#
_entry.id   AF-A0AAD9G3F9-F1
#
_cell.length_a   1.000
_cell.length_b   1.000
_cell.length_c   1.000
_cell.angle_alpha   90.00
_cell.angle_beta   90.00
_cell.angle_gamma   90.00
#
_symmetry.space_group_name_H-M   'P 1'
#
loop_
_entity.id
_entity.type
_entity.pdbx_description
1 polymer ?
#
loop_
_entity_poly.entity_id
_entity_poly.type
_entity_poly.pdbx_seq_one_letter_code
_entity_poly.pdbx_strand_id
1 'polypeptide(L)'
;MAVARHHLTIHEKNQLRVYHRERPDLTQEQLREWVHAHFGKWIGRSTIGKIASQPEEVCANPTAKRIQSGRYPEMEAELYAFVMSKDDEESLHSEQAIMSEGLLWTKANEILMRTRGPTQSVSLGWVQRFKKRHGLHRSQKAGKNVEMAQDLGLETITETVPVTFDDSSSVGEKRRLEVDEPDLSLIAPSKKAAVAPKTTPGRKQFVSADDILLLTQVLITKPWAYPQLMDGWQEVCEQLREHSAFNLEKTAGACQARMLLLLDHLRAGNVAALRKSGTSEEYERKRELLVEVQAKQTAFEEFQDDLRKRRGDPALPSTVTQHEAAVAKVGRVAAAIAVKEATGEADLDGQRRLELLEMKMERELAEQRRYADEQVRQLERLQRAQLEAQQSQHAQLLATIQQQQATMLDLIKSVAAQSKKD
;
A
#
# COMPACT_ATOMS: atom_id res chain seq x y z
N MET A 1 6.13 -31.63 -10.92
CA MET A 1 5.21 -30.63 -10.36
C MET A 1 5.65 -30.29 -8.95
N ALA A 2 5.92 -29.01 -8.64
CA ALA A 2 6.29 -28.61 -7.29
C ALA A 2 5.05 -28.72 -6.39
N VAL A 3 5.05 -29.65 -5.44
CA VAL A 3 3.97 -29.78 -4.45
C VAL A 3 3.94 -28.49 -3.64
N ALA A 4 2.84 -27.74 -3.75
CA ALA A 4 2.64 -26.54 -2.95
C ALA A 4 2.67 -26.92 -1.47
N ARG A 5 3.56 -26.30 -0.68
CA ARG A 5 3.65 -26.56 0.75
C ARG A 5 2.38 -26.05 1.43
N HIS A 6 1.68 -26.93 2.14
CA HIS A 6 0.53 -26.55 2.96
C HIS A 6 1.02 -25.88 4.25
N HIS A 7 0.22 -24.93 4.74
CA HIS A 7 0.50 -24.18 5.97
C HIS A 7 -0.77 -24.07 6.80
N LEU A 8 -0.64 -24.29 8.11
CA LEU A 8 -1.71 -24.08 9.08
C LEU A 8 -1.77 -22.61 9.51
N THR A 9 -2.98 -22.09 9.71
CA THR A 9 -3.24 -20.80 10.37
C THR A 9 -2.98 -20.92 11.88
N ILE A 10 -2.88 -19.80 12.58
CA ILE A 10 -2.71 -19.79 14.04
C ILE A 10 -3.89 -20.47 14.72
N HIS A 11 -5.11 -20.26 14.22
CA HIS A 11 -6.31 -20.95 14.70
C HIS A 11 -6.22 -22.47 14.54
N GLU A 12 -5.89 -22.95 13.34
CA GLU A 12 -5.75 -24.38 13.07
C GLU A 12 -4.63 -25.03 13.90
N LYS A 13 -3.54 -24.30 14.14
CA LYS A 13 -2.47 -24.73 15.05
C LYS A 13 -2.96 -24.84 16.49
N ASN A 14 -3.76 -23.89 16.96
CA ASN A 14 -4.32 -23.92 18.32
C ASN A 14 -5.33 -25.06 18.47
N GLN A 15 -6.20 -25.31 17.47
CA GLN A 15 -7.10 -26.47 17.47
C GLN A 15 -6.32 -27.79 17.52
N LEU A 16 -5.24 -27.91 16.75
CA LEU A 16 -4.34 -29.07 16.83
C LEU A 16 -3.71 -29.24 18.23
N ARG A 17 -3.31 -28.13 18.89
CA ARG A 17 -2.75 -28.15 20.25
C ARG A 17 -3.77 -28.61 21.28
N VAL A 18 -4.99 -28.10 21.20
CA VAL A 18 -6.11 -28.51 22.08
C VAL A 18 -6.38 -30.00 21.87
N TYR A 19 -6.50 -30.44 20.62
CA TYR A 19 -6.72 -31.84 20.28
C TYR A 19 -5.63 -32.78 20.80
N HIS A 20 -4.36 -32.37 20.70
CA HIS A 20 -3.24 -33.12 21.26
C HIS A 20 -3.22 -33.10 22.81
N ARG A 21 -3.62 -31.99 23.44
CA ARG A 21 -3.70 -31.90 24.90
C ARG A 21 -4.75 -32.86 25.47
N GLU A 22 -5.88 -33.01 24.78
CA GLU A 22 -6.93 -33.95 25.14
C GLU A 22 -6.52 -35.41 24.88
N ARG A 23 -5.55 -35.65 23.99
CA ARG A 23 -5.12 -36.97 23.53
C ARG A 23 -3.59 -37.04 23.37
N PRO A 24 -2.84 -37.01 24.49
CA PRO A 24 -1.38 -36.99 24.45
C PRO A 24 -0.76 -38.28 23.90
N ASP A 25 -1.53 -39.37 23.88
CA ASP A 25 -1.09 -40.68 23.39
C ASP A 25 -1.06 -40.79 21.85
N LEU A 26 -1.59 -39.78 21.14
CA LEU A 26 -1.63 -39.79 19.69
C LEU A 26 -0.23 -39.61 19.09
N THR A 27 0.09 -40.47 18.13
CA THR A 27 1.31 -40.36 17.36
C THR A 27 1.28 -39.15 16.43
N GLN A 28 2.45 -38.66 16.02
CA GLN A 28 2.56 -37.56 15.05
C GLN A 28 1.89 -37.90 13.71
N GLU A 29 1.78 -39.19 13.36
CA GLU A 29 1.11 -39.65 12.14
C GLU A 29 -0.41 -39.49 12.24
N GLN A 30 -0.99 -39.91 13.37
CA GLN A 30 -2.42 -39.77 13.63
C GLN A 30 -2.84 -38.30 13.74
N LEU A 31 -2.01 -37.45 14.35
CA LEU A 31 -2.23 -36.00 14.37
C LEU A 31 -2.20 -35.40 12.96
N ARG A 32 -1.30 -35.90 12.09
CA ARG A 32 -1.24 -35.46 10.69
C ARG A 32 -2.48 -35.87 9.90
N GLU A 33 -2.94 -37.10 10.09
CA GLU A 33 -4.17 -37.61 9.46
C GLU A 33 -5.39 -36.80 9.90
N TRP A 34 -5.48 -36.48 11.20
CA TRP A 34 -6.53 -35.60 11.72
C TRP A 34 -6.49 -34.22 11.06
N VAL A 35 -5.31 -33.57 10.97
CA VAL A 35 -5.17 -32.27 10.27
C VAL A 35 -5.60 -32.35 8.80
N HIS A 36 -5.29 -33.45 8.12
CA HIS A 36 -5.72 -33.65 6.76
C HIS A 36 -7.24 -33.84 6.65
N ALA A 37 -7.83 -34.64 7.53
CA ALA A 37 -9.27 -34.89 7.57
C ALA A 37 -10.07 -33.62 7.94
N HIS A 38 -9.56 -32.82 8.87
CA HIS A 38 -10.27 -31.66 9.42
C HIS A 38 -10.06 -30.39 8.60
N PHE A 39 -8.87 -30.19 8.02
CA PHE A 39 -8.52 -28.95 7.29
C PHE A 39 -8.17 -29.16 5.81
N GLY A 40 -8.11 -30.41 5.32
CA GLY A 40 -7.71 -30.71 3.94
C GLY A 40 -6.24 -30.41 3.65
N LYS A 41 -5.38 -30.30 4.67
CA LYS A 41 -3.98 -29.85 4.53
C LYS A 41 -3.00 -30.94 4.91
N TRP A 42 -2.07 -31.27 4.01
CA TRP A 42 -1.03 -32.25 4.29
C TRP A 42 0.26 -31.58 4.78
N ILE A 43 0.55 -31.74 6.08
CA ILE A 43 1.69 -31.14 6.78
C ILE A 43 2.72 -32.21 7.14
N GLY A 44 4.02 -31.91 7.07
CA GLY A 44 5.06 -32.87 7.45
C GLY A 44 5.00 -33.29 8.92
N ARG A 45 5.32 -34.55 9.22
CA ARG A 45 5.29 -35.14 10.59
C ARG A 45 6.07 -34.30 11.62
N SER A 46 7.28 -33.88 11.26
CA SER A 46 8.13 -33.06 12.13
C SER A 46 7.52 -31.68 12.42
N THR A 47 6.77 -31.12 11.48
CA THR A 47 6.06 -29.84 11.67
C THR A 47 4.86 -30.02 12.58
N ILE A 48 4.10 -31.11 12.43
CA ILE A 48 2.99 -31.45 13.33
C ILE A 48 3.49 -31.60 14.77
N GLY A 49 4.56 -32.38 14.97
CA GLY A 49 5.17 -32.55 16.29
C GLY A 49 5.62 -31.23 16.91
N LYS A 50 6.23 -30.34 16.12
CA LYS A 50 6.64 -28.99 16.58
C LYS A 50 5.46 -28.10 16.97
N ILE A 51 4.35 -28.16 16.22
CA ILE A 51 3.17 -27.34 16.52
C ILE A 51 2.50 -27.84 17.79
N ALA A 52 2.33 -29.15 17.93
CA ALA A 52 1.65 -29.79 19.06
C ALA A 52 2.40 -29.64 20.39
N SER A 53 3.73 -29.54 20.35
CA SER A 53 4.56 -29.35 21.55
C SER A 53 4.70 -27.89 22.00
N GLN A 54 4.34 -26.94 21.14
CA GLN A 54 4.39 -25.51 21.48
C GLN A 54 3.13 -25.06 22.24
N PRO A 55 3.27 -24.08 23.15
CA PRO A 55 2.12 -23.50 23.83
C PRO A 55 1.16 -22.81 22.84
N GLU A 56 -0.06 -22.58 23.28
CA GLU A 56 -1.06 -21.87 22.49
C GLU A 56 -0.57 -20.47 22.11
N GLU A 57 -0.77 -20.13 20.84
CA GLU A 57 -0.38 -18.83 20.31
C GLU A 57 -1.57 -17.87 20.47
N VAL A 58 -1.40 -16.84 21.30
CA VAL A 58 -2.36 -15.73 21.38
C VAL A 58 -1.99 -14.71 20.32
N CYS A 59 -2.84 -14.54 19.30
CA CYS A 59 -2.63 -13.58 18.22
C CYS A 59 -3.92 -12.84 17.90
N ALA A 60 -3.81 -11.52 17.65
CA ALA A 60 -4.91 -10.67 17.23
C ALA A 60 -5.56 -11.13 15.91
N ASN A 61 -4.82 -11.83 15.03
CA ASN A 61 -5.36 -12.42 13.82
C ASN A 61 -5.24 -13.95 13.80
N PRO A 62 -6.34 -14.69 14.10
CA PRO A 62 -6.35 -16.15 14.11
C PRO A 62 -6.14 -16.77 12.71
N THR A 63 -6.49 -16.04 11.65
CA THR A 63 -6.36 -16.50 10.24
C THR A 63 -4.94 -16.35 9.67
N ALA A 64 -4.02 -15.71 10.42
CA ALA A 64 -2.64 -15.54 9.97
C ALA A 64 -1.89 -16.89 10.00
N LYS A 65 -0.92 -17.07 9.08
CA LYS A 65 -0.06 -18.28 9.03
C LYS A 65 1.13 -18.20 10.00
N ARG A 66 1.50 -16.98 10.39
CA ARG A 66 2.64 -16.66 11.25
C ARG A 66 2.35 -15.39 12.04
N ILE A 67 2.88 -15.31 13.26
CA ILE A 67 2.92 -14.07 14.03
C ILE A 67 4.01 -13.19 13.43
N GLN A 68 3.67 -11.94 13.10
CA GLN A 68 4.64 -10.94 12.64
C GLN A 68 4.50 -9.66 13.45
N SER A 69 5.56 -9.27 14.15
CA SER A 69 5.69 -7.93 14.70
C SER A 69 6.06 -6.93 13.59
N GLY A 70 5.54 -5.71 13.71
CA GLY A 70 5.89 -4.64 12.79
C GLY A 70 7.08 -3.84 13.28
N ARG A 71 7.37 -2.76 12.59
CA ARG A 71 8.46 -1.83 12.94
C ARG A 71 8.26 -1.19 14.31
N TYR A 72 7.02 -1.07 14.78
CA TYR A 72 6.67 -0.37 16.03
C TYR A 72 5.69 -1.21 16.87
N PRO A 73 6.16 -2.30 17.52
CA PRO A 73 5.27 -3.24 18.20
C PRO A 73 4.51 -2.64 19.39
N GLU A 74 5.13 -1.74 20.16
CA GLU A 74 4.49 -1.08 21.32
C GLU A 74 3.37 -0.14 20.88
N MET A 75 3.62 0.70 19.87
CA MET A 75 2.60 1.58 19.30
C MET A 75 1.47 0.78 18.63
N GLU A 76 1.77 -0.36 18.01
CA GLU A 76 0.76 -1.27 17.47
C GLU A 76 -0.14 -1.87 18.55
N ALA A 77 0.42 -2.25 19.70
CA ALA A 77 -0.35 -2.78 20.81
C ALA A 77 -1.31 -1.73 21.38
N GLU A 78 -0.85 -0.49 21.55
CA GLU A 78 -1.67 0.61 22.03
C GLU A 78 -2.75 1.02 21.02
N LEU A 79 -2.39 1.11 19.73
CA LEU A 79 -3.35 1.38 18.67
C LEU A 79 -4.41 0.28 18.59
N TYR A 80 -4.03 -0.98 18.77
CA TYR A 80 -4.97 -2.09 18.80
C TYR A 80 -5.90 -2.05 20.01
N ALA A 81 -5.39 -1.73 21.20
CA ALA A 81 -6.21 -1.54 22.40
C ALA A 81 -7.25 -0.41 22.21
N PHE A 82 -6.85 0.69 21.56
CA PHE A 82 -7.75 1.79 21.20
C PHE A 82 -8.85 1.35 20.21
N VAL A 83 -8.54 0.48 19.25
CA VAL A 83 -9.56 -0.06 18.33
C VAL A 83 -10.55 -0.94 19.09
N MET A 84 -10.08 -1.76 20.02
CA MET A 84 -10.97 -2.63 20.80
C MET A 84 -11.88 -1.84 21.74
N SER A 85 -11.37 -0.81 22.43
CA SER A 85 -12.22 0.03 23.29
C SER A 85 -13.28 0.81 22.51
N LYS A 86 -13.01 1.13 21.24
CA LYS A 86 -13.99 1.78 20.35
C LYS A 86 -14.99 0.81 19.74
N ASP A 87 -14.56 -0.40 19.37
CA ASP A 87 -15.48 -1.48 18.95
C ASP A 87 -16.45 -1.84 20.11
N ASP A 88 -16.03 -1.76 21.38
CA ASP A 88 -16.87 -1.97 22.57
C ASP A 88 -17.89 -0.83 22.81
N GLU A 89 -17.51 0.44 22.59
CA GLU A 89 -18.41 1.60 22.70
C GLU A 89 -19.40 1.70 21.52
N GLU A 90 -18.97 1.40 20.29
CA GLU A 90 -19.79 1.47 19.07
C GLU A 90 -20.71 0.26 18.89
N SER A 91 -20.49 -0.87 19.57
CA SER A 91 -21.42 -2.02 19.56
C SER A 91 -22.82 -1.70 20.12
N LEU A 92 -22.98 -0.55 20.78
CA LEU A 92 -24.29 -0.03 21.19
C LEU A 92 -24.99 0.81 20.10
N HIS A 93 -24.28 1.26 19.07
CA HIS A 93 -24.79 2.15 18.01
C HIS A 93 -24.33 1.67 16.63
N SER A 94 -25.16 0.83 16.01
CA SER A 94 -25.11 0.36 14.61
C SER A 94 -24.04 -0.66 14.22
N GLU A 95 -24.52 -1.71 13.54
CA GLU A 95 -23.75 -2.69 12.80
C GLU A 95 -22.75 -2.02 11.82
N GLN A 96 -21.48 -2.41 11.93
CA GLN A 96 -20.41 -2.19 10.94
C GLN A 96 -19.81 -0.78 10.79
N ALA A 97 -19.43 -0.12 11.89
CA ALA A 97 -18.41 0.91 11.83
C ALA A 97 -17.01 0.30 11.55
N ILE A 98 -16.67 0.08 10.27
CA ILE A 98 -15.29 -0.16 9.87
C ILE A 98 -14.53 1.15 10.12
N MET A 99 -13.73 1.22 11.20
CA MET A 99 -12.89 2.39 11.46
C MET A 99 -12.12 2.81 10.19
N SER A 100 -12.25 4.09 9.82
CA SER A 100 -11.67 4.63 8.60
C SER A 100 -10.14 4.55 8.65
N GLU A 101 -9.50 4.27 7.51
CA GLU A 101 -8.03 4.18 7.45
C GLU A 101 -7.36 5.50 7.83
N GLY A 102 -8.03 6.63 7.58
CA GLY A 102 -7.57 7.95 8.00
C GLY A 102 -7.57 8.13 9.52
N LEU A 103 -8.60 7.68 10.24
CA LEU A 103 -8.66 7.78 11.69
C LEU A 103 -7.57 6.94 12.37
N LEU A 104 -7.36 5.71 11.88
CA LEU A 104 -6.28 4.84 12.35
C LEU A 104 -4.91 5.44 12.08
N TRP A 105 -4.71 6.06 10.91
CA TRP A 105 -3.47 6.74 10.58
C TRP A 105 -3.18 7.92 11.52
N THR A 106 -4.18 8.77 11.78
CA THR A 106 -4.05 9.90 12.70
C THR A 106 -3.69 9.43 14.10
N LYS A 107 -4.41 8.43 14.63
CA LYS A 107 -4.15 7.88 15.97
C LYS A 107 -2.77 7.22 16.05
N ALA A 108 -2.36 6.48 15.02
CA ALA A 108 -1.05 5.85 14.97
C ALA A 108 0.09 6.89 15.04
N ASN A 109 -0.04 8.01 14.31
CA ASN A 109 0.95 9.08 14.35
C ASN A 109 0.92 9.84 15.67
N GLU A 110 -0.24 10.04 16.30
CA GLU A 110 -0.34 10.64 17.64
C GLU A 110 0.46 9.80 18.68
N ILE A 111 0.25 8.49 18.69
CA ILE A 111 0.96 7.56 19.58
C ILE A 111 2.46 7.56 19.28
N LEU A 112 2.82 7.56 17.99
CA LEU A 112 4.23 7.57 17.57
C LEU A 112 4.93 8.89 17.94
N MET A 113 4.24 10.03 17.80
CA MET A 113 4.75 11.33 18.23
C MET A 113 5.00 11.37 19.74
N ARG A 114 4.08 10.80 20.54
CA ARG A 114 4.24 10.73 22.00
C ARG A 114 5.43 9.85 22.42
N THR A 115 5.66 8.74 21.71
CA THR A 115 6.66 7.73 22.11
C THR A 115 8.04 7.98 21.52
N ARG A 116 8.14 8.56 20.31
CA ARG A 116 9.40 8.70 19.56
C ARG A 116 9.66 10.10 19.00
N GLY A 117 8.76 11.06 19.24
CA GLY A 117 8.90 12.44 18.80
C GLY A 117 8.40 12.71 17.37
N PRO A 118 8.43 13.99 16.93
CA PRO A 118 7.73 14.43 15.72
C PRO A 118 8.41 14.06 14.40
N THR A 119 9.62 13.48 14.45
CA THR A 119 10.42 13.15 13.26
C THR A 119 10.01 11.85 12.58
N GLN A 120 9.16 11.04 13.23
CA GLN A 120 8.70 9.76 12.68
C GLN A 120 7.21 9.79 12.40
N SER A 121 6.83 9.33 11.21
CA SER A 121 5.44 9.08 10.83
C SER A 121 5.30 7.71 10.17
N VAL A 122 4.10 7.15 10.25
CA VAL A 122 3.72 5.95 9.51
C VAL A 122 3.03 6.33 8.21
N SER A 123 3.19 5.51 7.18
CA SER A 123 2.46 5.68 5.92
C SER A 123 1.08 4.99 5.99
N LEU A 124 0.17 5.36 5.09
CA LEU A 124 -1.12 4.68 4.96
C LEU A 124 -0.95 3.18 4.64
N GLY A 125 0.10 2.83 3.87
CA GLY A 125 0.46 1.43 3.61
C GLY A 125 0.88 0.66 4.87
N TRP A 126 1.42 1.34 5.88
CA TRP A 126 1.66 0.73 7.20
C TRP A 126 0.33 0.41 7.90
N VAL A 127 -0.65 1.32 7.85
CA VAL A 127 -2.00 1.13 8.44
C VAL A 127 -2.72 -0.05 7.80
N GLN A 128 -2.63 -0.20 6.47
CA GLN A 128 -3.19 -1.36 5.78
C GLN A 128 -2.56 -2.69 6.25
N ARG A 129 -1.23 -2.70 6.46
CA ARG A 129 -0.53 -3.86 7.02
C ARG A 129 -0.89 -4.10 8.49
N PHE A 130 -1.10 -3.05 9.28
CA PHE A 130 -1.65 -3.15 10.64
C PHE A 130 -3.03 -3.82 10.62
N LYS A 131 -3.98 -3.31 9.83
CA LYS A 131 -5.33 -3.90 9.71
C LYS A 131 -5.28 -5.39 9.34
N LYS A 132 -4.40 -5.76 8.41
CA LYS A 132 -4.22 -7.17 7.99
C LYS A 132 -3.62 -8.04 9.10
N ARG A 133 -2.67 -7.52 9.88
CA ARG A 133 -2.01 -8.26 10.98
C ARG A 133 -2.90 -8.44 12.19
N HIS A 134 -3.82 -7.52 12.43
CA HIS A 134 -4.75 -7.55 13.55
C HIS A 134 -6.15 -8.07 13.17
N GLY A 135 -6.32 -8.59 11.94
CA GLY A 135 -7.61 -9.16 11.50
C GLY A 135 -8.73 -8.14 11.34
N LEU A 136 -8.40 -6.85 11.26
CA LEU A 136 -9.33 -5.72 11.12
C LEU A 136 -9.62 -5.41 9.65
N HIS A 137 -9.18 -6.25 8.72
CA HIS A 137 -9.42 -6.07 7.29
C HIS A 137 -10.84 -6.51 6.92
N ARG A 138 -11.49 -5.79 5.99
CA ARG A 138 -12.90 -6.01 5.62
C ARG A 138 -13.20 -7.46 5.22
N SER A 139 -12.31 -8.07 4.44
CA SER A 139 -12.46 -9.47 4.00
C SER A 139 -12.27 -10.49 5.12
N GLN A 140 -11.60 -10.13 6.22
CA GLN A 140 -11.36 -11.01 7.37
C GLN A 140 -12.48 -10.88 8.41
N LYS A 141 -13.04 -9.67 8.62
CA LYS A 141 -14.24 -9.47 9.46
C LYS A 141 -15.49 -10.11 8.82
N ALA A 142 -15.62 -10.12 7.50
CA ALA A 142 -16.73 -10.79 6.82
C ALA A 142 -16.73 -12.33 6.98
N GLY A 143 -15.54 -12.95 7.07
CA GLY A 143 -15.41 -14.39 7.34
C GLY A 143 -15.76 -14.78 8.78
N LYS A 144 -15.46 -13.92 9.77
CA LYS A 144 -15.82 -14.14 11.19
C LYS A 144 -17.34 -14.28 11.41
N ASN A 145 -18.16 -13.53 10.68
CA ASN A 145 -19.63 -13.65 10.79
C ASN A 145 -20.19 -14.95 10.20
N VAL A 146 -19.49 -15.57 9.24
CA VAL A 146 -19.90 -16.85 8.66
C VAL A 146 -19.45 -18.03 9.53
N GLU A 147 -18.28 -17.92 10.18
CA GLU A 147 -17.77 -18.95 11.10
C GLU A 147 -18.50 -18.92 12.46
N MET A 148 -18.85 -17.75 13.03
CA MET A 148 -19.65 -17.67 14.27
C MET A 148 -21.08 -18.21 14.12
N ALA A 149 -21.66 -18.19 12.91
CA ALA A 149 -22.98 -18.77 12.65
C ALA A 149 -22.97 -20.30 12.62
N GLN A 150 -21.80 -20.92 12.41
CA GLN A 150 -21.64 -22.39 12.44
C GLN A 150 -21.33 -22.93 13.84
N ASP A 151 -20.87 -22.08 14.77
CA ASP A 151 -20.47 -22.46 16.13
C ASP A 151 -21.61 -22.34 17.17
N LEU A 152 -22.77 -21.77 16.80
CA LEU A 152 -23.90 -21.54 17.71
C LEU A 152 -25.10 -22.51 17.57
N GLY A 153 -24.96 -23.60 16.84
CA GLY A 153 -25.84 -24.78 16.98
C GLY A 153 -27.35 -24.51 16.97
N LEU A 154 -27.85 -23.65 16.08
CA LEU A 154 -29.29 -23.51 15.86
C LEU A 154 -29.71 -24.41 14.70
N GLU A 155 -30.24 -25.59 15.04
CA GLU A 155 -30.94 -26.46 14.11
C GLU A 155 -32.20 -25.76 13.59
N THR A 156 -32.32 -25.56 12.28
CA THR A 156 -33.63 -25.41 11.64
C THR A 156 -33.88 -26.65 10.80
N ILE A 157 -34.90 -27.37 11.24
CA ILE A 157 -35.37 -28.66 10.79
C ILE A 157 -35.73 -28.63 9.29
N THR A 158 -35.33 -29.72 8.64
CA THR A 158 -35.63 -30.16 7.28
C THR A 158 -37.12 -30.40 7.05
N GLU A 159 -37.64 -29.99 5.90
CA GLU A 159 -38.70 -30.74 5.22
C GLU A 159 -38.37 -30.85 3.72
N THR A 160 -37.84 -32.03 3.36
CA THR A 160 -37.81 -32.63 2.02
C THR A 160 -39.26 -32.87 1.56
N VAL A 161 -39.67 -32.96 0.28
CA VAL A 161 -39.35 -33.94 -0.80
C VAL A 161 -40.10 -33.40 -2.09
N PRO A 162 -40.07 -33.99 -3.32
CA PRO A 162 -38.97 -34.24 -4.30
C PRO A 162 -39.27 -33.90 -5.81
N VAL A 163 -38.26 -34.08 -6.69
CA VAL A 163 -38.21 -34.32 -8.19
C VAL A 163 -38.83 -33.20 -9.09
N THR A 164 -38.34 -32.76 -10.25
CA THR A 164 -37.64 -33.36 -11.42
C THR A 164 -36.88 -32.29 -12.23
N PHE A 165 -35.87 -32.76 -12.98
CA PHE A 165 -35.32 -32.19 -14.22
C PHE A 165 -36.34 -31.34 -15.03
N ASP A 166 -35.96 -30.14 -15.49
CA ASP A 166 -35.62 -29.90 -16.91
C ASP A 166 -35.05 -28.48 -17.15
N ASP A 167 -34.39 -28.39 -18.29
CA ASP A 167 -33.72 -27.33 -19.01
C ASP A 167 -34.58 -26.09 -19.36
N SER A 168 -33.89 -25.07 -19.88
CA SER A 168 -34.36 -23.91 -20.67
C SER A 168 -34.56 -22.57 -19.95
N SER A 169 -33.61 -21.68 -20.26
CA SER A 169 -33.79 -20.41 -20.98
C SER A 169 -34.90 -19.43 -20.55
N SER A 170 -34.49 -18.15 -20.52
CA SER A 170 -35.26 -16.97 -20.92
C SER A 170 -35.57 -15.94 -19.82
N VAL A 171 -34.88 -14.79 -19.94
CA VAL A 171 -35.41 -13.41 -20.06
C VAL A 171 -36.59 -12.99 -19.17
N GLY A 172 -36.44 -11.82 -18.52
CA GLY A 172 -37.56 -10.98 -18.07
C GLY A 172 -37.36 -10.48 -16.64
N GLU A 173 -36.68 -9.36 -16.39
CA GLU A 173 -37.17 -7.98 -16.55
C GLU A 173 -37.85 -7.43 -15.28
N LYS A 174 -37.34 -6.25 -14.90
CA LYS A 174 -37.66 -5.49 -13.70
C LYS A 174 -39.06 -4.91 -13.80
N ARG A 175 -39.91 -5.22 -12.81
CA ARG A 175 -41.17 -4.52 -12.55
C ARG A 175 -40.89 -3.15 -11.90
N ARG A 176 -41.27 -2.08 -12.58
CA ARG A 176 -41.55 -0.76 -11.96
C ARG A 176 -43.04 -0.48 -12.18
N LEU A 177 -43.72 -0.14 -11.10
CA LEU A 177 -45.15 0.17 -11.04
C LEU A 177 -45.46 1.49 -11.79
N GLU A 178 -46.49 1.45 -12.61
CA GLU A 178 -47.23 2.55 -13.21
C GLU A 178 -48.41 2.95 -12.31
N VAL A 179 -48.79 4.23 -12.30
CA VAL A 179 -50.19 4.71 -12.18
C VAL A 179 -50.31 6.08 -12.89
N ASP A 180 -50.96 6.05 -14.07
CA ASP A 180 -52.01 6.93 -14.67
C ASP A 180 -51.90 8.48 -14.63
N GLU A 181 -51.74 9.21 -15.77
CA GLU A 181 -52.68 9.63 -16.87
C GLU A 181 -53.36 11.01 -16.58
N PRO A 182 -53.93 11.77 -17.56
CA PRO A 182 -53.63 12.03 -18.99
C PRO A 182 -53.37 13.55 -19.27
N ASP A 183 -52.95 13.93 -20.50
CA ASP A 183 -53.77 14.77 -21.42
C ASP A 183 -52.98 15.53 -22.53
N LEU A 184 -53.41 15.27 -23.77
CA LEU A 184 -53.39 16.03 -25.05
C LEU A 184 -52.14 16.72 -25.68
N SER A 185 -51.74 16.09 -26.80
CA SER A 185 -51.63 16.68 -28.16
C SER A 185 -50.35 17.37 -28.68
N LEU A 186 -49.77 16.71 -29.71
CA LEU A 186 -49.30 17.23 -31.01
C LEU A 186 -48.40 18.48 -31.06
N ILE A 187 -47.11 18.30 -31.40
CA ILE A 187 -46.34 19.10 -32.40
C ILE A 187 -45.13 18.26 -32.87
N ALA A 188 -44.92 18.22 -34.19
CA ALA A 188 -43.82 17.53 -34.88
C ALA A 188 -42.57 18.45 -35.06
N PRO A 189 -41.52 18.01 -35.78
CA PRO A 189 -40.21 17.65 -35.28
C PRO A 189 -39.18 18.80 -35.34
N SER A 190 -38.31 18.91 -34.33
CA SER A 190 -37.11 19.76 -34.41
C SER A 190 -35.84 18.93 -34.27
N LYS A 191 -35.09 18.88 -35.37
CA LYS A 191 -33.71 18.39 -35.43
C LYS A 191 -32.85 19.25 -34.51
N LYS A 192 -32.04 18.64 -33.63
CA LYS A 192 -30.65 19.06 -33.36
C LYS A 192 -29.90 18.11 -32.43
N ALA A 193 -28.61 18.01 -32.77
CA ALA A 193 -27.47 17.55 -31.99
C ALA A 193 -27.31 16.03 -31.78
N ALA A 194 -26.42 15.48 -32.61
CA ALA A 194 -25.71 14.23 -32.36
C ALA A 194 -25.15 14.22 -30.93
N VAL A 195 -25.63 13.28 -30.12
CA VAL A 195 -25.03 12.94 -28.83
C VAL A 195 -23.79 12.11 -29.14
N ALA A 196 -22.62 12.69 -28.85
CA ALA A 196 -21.35 11.99 -28.83
C ALA A 196 -21.47 10.70 -27.99
N PRO A 197 -20.81 9.59 -28.39
CA PRO A 197 -20.89 8.34 -27.66
C PRO A 197 -20.35 8.57 -26.25
N LYS A 198 -21.21 8.36 -25.25
CA LYS A 198 -20.84 8.39 -23.84
C LYS A 198 -19.80 7.31 -23.62
N THR A 199 -18.56 7.70 -23.34
CA THR A 199 -17.49 6.81 -22.93
C THR A 199 -17.91 6.11 -21.65
N THR A 200 -18.20 4.81 -21.75
CA THR A 200 -18.37 3.95 -20.58
C THR A 200 -17.10 4.00 -19.74
N PRO A 201 -17.19 4.04 -18.40
CA PRO A 201 -16.01 4.06 -17.53
C PRO A 201 -15.12 2.86 -17.84
N GLY A 202 -13.90 3.14 -18.30
CA GLY A 202 -12.97 2.15 -18.82
C GLY A 202 -12.64 1.07 -17.79
N ARG A 203 -12.55 -0.18 -18.25
CA ARG A 203 -12.10 -1.31 -17.44
C ARG A 203 -10.67 -1.01 -16.93
N LYS A 204 -10.34 -1.44 -15.70
CA LYS A 204 -9.01 -1.18 -15.12
C LYS A 204 -7.99 -2.30 -15.32
N GLN A 205 -8.42 -3.50 -15.69
CA GLN A 205 -7.58 -4.69 -15.79
C GLN A 205 -7.44 -5.14 -17.25
N PHE A 206 -6.26 -5.66 -17.59
CA PHE A 206 -6.01 -6.33 -18.87
C PHE A 206 -6.78 -7.65 -18.94
N VAL A 207 -7.41 -7.91 -20.08
CA VAL A 207 -7.94 -9.23 -20.46
C VAL A 207 -7.16 -9.79 -21.66
N SER A 208 -7.48 -11.00 -22.12
CA SER A 208 -6.77 -11.63 -23.25
C SER A 208 -6.76 -10.75 -24.51
N ALA A 209 -7.91 -10.19 -24.89
CA ALA A 209 -8.00 -9.32 -26.06
C ALA A 209 -7.06 -8.10 -25.95
N ASP A 210 -6.97 -7.47 -24.77
CA ASP A 210 -6.05 -6.36 -24.54
C ASP A 210 -4.59 -6.81 -24.63
N ASP A 211 -4.27 -7.99 -24.10
CA ASP A 211 -2.91 -8.57 -24.17
C ASP A 211 -2.50 -8.82 -25.64
N ILE A 212 -3.42 -9.32 -26.48
CA ILE A 212 -3.18 -9.54 -27.90
C ILE A 212 -2.90 -8.22 -28.62
N LEU A 213 -3.70 -7.19 -28.35
CA LEU A 213 -3.46 -5.85 -28.91
C LEU A 213 -2.12 -5.27 -28.45
N LEU A 214 -1.82 -5.35 -27.15
CA LEU A 214 -0.54 -4.90 -26.59
C LEU A 214 0.65 -5.59 -27.28
N LEU A 215 0.63 -6.92 -27.38
CA LEU A 215 1.73 -7.69 -27.97
C LEU A 215 1.88 -7.42 -29.47
N THR A 216 0.76 -7.28 -30.18
CA THR A 216 0.76 -6.89 -31.60
C THR A 216 1.42 -5.53 -31.77
N GLN A 217 1.04 -4.54 -30.96
CA GLN A 217 1.62 -3.21 -31.02
C GLN A 217 3.11 -3.20 -30.66
N VAL A 218 3.51 -3.97 -29.65
CA VAL A 218 4.92 -4.15 -29.27
C VAL A 218 5.74 -4.70 -30.44
N LEU A 219 5.21 -5.65 -31.21
CA LEU A 219 5.91 -6.20 -32.39
C LEU A 219 6.03 -5.20 -33.53
N ILE A 220 5.08 -4.27 -33.66
CA ILE A 220 5.09 -3.18 -34.64
C ILE A 220 6.13 -2.13 -34.23
N THR A 221 5.98 -1.56 -33.03
CA THR A 221 6.82 -0.46 -32.54
C THR A 221 8.24 -0.93 -32.22
N LYS A 222 8.42 -2.15 -31.72
CA LYS A 222 9.71 -2.71 -31.29
C LYS A 222 10.42 -1.79 -30.28
N PRO A 223 9.84 -1.59 -29.08
CA PRO A 223 10.34 -0.60 -28.11
C PRO A 223 11.82 -0.82 -27.69
N TRP A 224 12.33 -2.05 -27.79
CA TRP A 224 13.74 -2.37 -27.54
C TRP A 224 14.72 -1.82 -28.59
N ALA A 225 14.24 -1.41 -29.76
CA ALA A 225 15.08 -0.84 -30.81
C ALA A 225 15.35 0.67 -30.65
N TYR A 226 14.67 1.31 -29.70
CA TYR A 226 14.83 2.75 -29.43
C TYR A 226 16.10 3.00 -28.62
N PRO A 227 16.83 4.12 -28.86
CA PRO A 227 18.00 4.49 -28.05
C PRO A 227 17.65 4.66 -26.56
N GLN A 228 16.50 5.25 -26.29
CA GLN A 228 15.89 5.31 -24.97
C GLN A 228 14.70 4.37 -24.94
N LEU A 229 14.82 3.29 -24.15
CA LEU A 229 13.82 2.23 -24.06
C LEU A 229 12.41 2.79 -23.81
N MET A 230 12.30 3.79 -22.93
CA MET A 230 11.00 4.30 -22.50
C MET A 230 10.27 5.15 -23.54
N ASP A 231 10.99 5.74 -24.48
CA ASP A 231 10.39 6.48 -25.60
C ASP A 231 9.63 5.50 -26.52
N GLY A 232 10.23 4.33 -26.79
CA GLY A 232 9.56 3.28 -27.55
C GLY A 232 8.30 2.74 -26.85
N TRP A 233 8.30 2.69 -25.52
CA TRP A 233 7.11 2.29 -24.75
C TRP A 233 6.06 3.39 -24.65
N GLN A 234 6.45 4.66 -24.69
CA GLN A 234 5.52 5.79 -24.82
C GLN A 234 4.80 5.69 -26.17
N GLU A 235 5.53 5.45 -27.26
CA GLU A 235 4.95 5.22 -28.59
C GLU A 235 3.96 4.05 -28.60
N VAL A 236 4.32 2.89 -28.02
CA VAL A 236 3.38 1.75 -27.86
C VAL A 236 2.09 2.19 -27.15
N CYS A 237 2.22 3.00 -26.10
CA CYS A 237 1.08 3.46 -25.30
C CYS A 237 0.21 4.49 -26.04
N GLU A 238 0.80 5.33 -26.89
CA GLU A 238 0.09 6.28 -27.73
C GLU A 238 -0.69 5.55 -28.82
N GLN A 239 -0.05 4.64 -29.55
CA GLN A 239 -0.69 3.83 -30.58
C GLN A 239 -1.82 2.95 -30.03
N LEU A 240 -1.67 2.39 -28.82
CA LEU A 240 -2.75 1.64 -28.18
C LEU A 240 -3.95 2.52 -27.82
N ARG A 241 -3.74 3.80 -27.49
CA ARG A 241 -4.85 4.72 -27.19
C ARG A 241 -5.65 5.11 -28.42
N GLU A 242 -5.06 5.04 -29.61
CA GLU A 242 -5.76 5.26 -30.88
C GLU A 242 -6.61 4.05 -31.28
N HIS A 243 -6.34 2.87 -30.72
CA HIS A 243 -7.05 1.65 -31.08
C HIS A 243 -8.41 1.58 -30.37
N SER A 244 -9.52 1.64 -31.13
CA SER A 244 -10.89 1.65 -30.60
C SER A 244 -11.25 0.41 -29.75
N ALA A 245 -10.59 -0.71 -29.98
CA ALA A 245 -10.77 -1.93 -29.20
C ALA A 245 -10.00 -1.94 -27.86
N PHE A 246 -9.06 -1.01 -27.64
CA PHE A 246 -8.24 -0.93 -26.43
C PHE A 246 -8.81 0.11 -25.46
N ASN A 247 -9.70 -0.34 -24.56
CA ASN A 247 -10.44 0.54 -23.66
C ASN A 247 -9.79 0.68 -22.26
N LEU A 248 -8.46 0.74 -22.20
CA LEU A 248 -7.69 0.88 -20.95
C LEU A 248 -6.86 2.15 -20.93
N GLU A 249 -6.98 2.92 -19.84
CA GLU A 249 -6.02 3.99 -19.53
C GLU A 249 -4.82 3.41 -18.79
N LYS A 250 -3.70 3.28 -19.52
CA LYS A 250 -2.43 2.73 -19.00
C LYS A 250 -1.27 3.66 -19.31
N THR A 251 -0.23 3.55 -18.49
CA THR A 251 1.05 4.24 -18.72
C THR A 251 2.01 3.31 -19.46
N ALA A 252 3.01 3.89 -20.13
CA ALA A 252 4.09 3.15 -20.78
C ALA A 252 4.71 2.06 -19.89
N GLY A 253 5.02 2.40 -18.63
CA GLY A 253 5.55 1.46 -17.65
C GLY A 253 4.57 0.33 -17.28
N ALA A 254 3.26 0.60 -17.27
CA ALA A 254 2.25 -0.44 -17.02
C ALA A 254 2.13 -1.42 -18.20
N CYS A 255 2.21 -0.93 -19.44
CA CYS A 255 2.25 -1.77 -20.65
C CYS A 255 3.53 -2.64 -20.68
N GLN A 256 4.69 -2.05 -20.34
CA GLN A 256 5.94 -2.79 -20.23
C GLN A 256 5.86 -3.89 -19.17
N ALA A 257 5.44 -3.55 -17.95
CA ALA A 257 5.31 -4.51 -16.86
C ALA A 257 4.34 -5.65 -17.22
N ARG A 258 3.26 -5.34 -17.95
CA ARG A 258 2.31 -6.35 -18.43
C ARG A 258 2.96 -7.30 -19.43
N MET A 259 3.68 -6.81 -20.44
CA MET A 259 4.39 -7.65 -21.40
C MET A 259 5.41 -8.57 -20.71
N LEU A 260 6.24 -8.00 -19.82
CA LEU A 260 7.26 -8.76 -19.09
C LEU A 260 6.64 -9.89 -18.24
N LEU A 261 5.55 -9.60 -17.54
CA LEU A 261 4.80 -10.61 -16.78
C LEU A 261 4.31 -11.76 -17.68
N LEU A 262 3.82 -11.46 -18.89
CA LEU A 262 3.37 -12.48 -19.85
C LEU A 262 4.54 -13.33 -20.37
N LEU A 263 5.69 -12.72 -20.67
CA LEU A 263 6.91 -13.43 -21.04
C LEU A 263 7.41 -14.33 -19.89
N ASP A 264 7.33 -13.87 -18.64
CA ASP A 264 7.68 -14.67 -17.46
C ASP A 264 6.77 -15.90 -17.34
N HIS A 265 5.47 -15.73 -17.55
CA HIS A 265 4.54 -16.86 -17.56
C HIS A 265 4.80 -17.84 -18.70
N LEU A 266 5.16 -17.36 -19.90
CA LEU A 266 5.57 -18.22 -21.01
C LEU A 266 6.82 -19.03 -20.65
N ARG A 267 7.87 -18.37 -20.15
CA ARG A 267 9.13 -19.01 -19.75
C ARG A 267 8.93 -20.03 -18.63
N ALA A 268 8.04 -19.75 -17.68
CA ALA A 268 7.71 -20.65 -16.58
C ALA A 268 6.77 -21.80 -16.99
N GLY A 269 6.31 -21.86 -18.25
CA GLY A 269 5.32 -22.84 -18.70
C GLY A 269 3.97 -22.72 -18.00
N ASN A 270 3.62 -21.53 -17.49
CA ASN A 270 2.40 -21.31 -16.71
C ASN A 270 1.18 -21.09 -17.62
N VAL A 271 0.74 -22.18 -18.26
CA VAL A 271 -0.41 -22.21 -19.17
C VAL A 271 -1.68 -21.71 -18.47
N ALA A 272 -1.86 -22.05 -17.19
CA ALA A 272 -3.03 -21.63 -16.42
C ALA A 272 -3.13 -20.10 -16.29
N ALA A 273 -2.02 -19.41 -16.01
CA ALA A 273 -2.00 -17.96 -15.91
C ALA A 273 -2.23 -17.27 -17.25
N LEU A 274 -1.65 -17.80 -18.34
CA LEU A 274 -1.85 -17.29 -19.69
C LEU A 274 -3.28 -17.50 -20.21
N ARG A 275 -3.97 -18.56 -19.78
CA ARG A 275 -5.35 -18.87 -20.17
C ARG A 275 -6.42 -18.27 -19.27
N LYS A 276 -6.07 -17.84 -18.05
CA LYS A 276 -7.02 -17.46 -16.97
C LYS A 276 -8.14 -16.49 -17.40
N SER A 277 -7.87 -15.64 -18.37
CA SER A 277 -8.85 -14.77 -19.00
C SER A 277 -8.73 -14.92 -20.51
N GLY A 278 -9.64 -15.64 -21.15
CA GLY A 278 -9.72 -15.73 -22.60
C GLY A 278 -10.18 -17.08 -23.15
N THR A 279 -10.51 -17.10 -24.44
CA THR A 279 -10.85 -18.33 -25.17
C THR A 279 -9.59 -19.15 -25.48
N SER A 280 -9.78 -20.40 -25.95
CA SER A 280 -8.65 -21.24 -26.38
C SER A 280 -7.91 -20.62 -27.57
N GLU A 281 -8.62 -19.97 -28.49
CA GLU A 281 -8.06 -19.28 -29.65
C GLU A 281 -7.25 -18.06 -29.22
N GLU A 282 -7.77 -17.24 -28.30
CA GLU A 282 -7.04 -16.09 -27.76
C GLU A 282 -5.77 -16.52 -27.02
N TYR A 283 -5.81 -17.65 -26.30
CA TYR A 283 -4.62 -18.21 -25.66
C TYR A 283 -3.55 -18.58 -26.70
N GLU A 284 -3.92 -19.30 -27.75
CA GLU A 284 -2.96 -19.74 -28.76
C GLU A 284 -2.37 -18.54 -29.50
N ARG A 285 -3.22 -17.58 -29.89
CA ARG A 285 -2.77 -16.35 -30.55
C ARG A 285 -1.81 -15.55 -29.67
N LYS A 286 -2.11 -15.41 -28.37
CA LYS A 286 -1.23 -14.73 -27.42
C LYS A 286 0.10 -15.46 -27.26
N ARG A 287 0.09 -16.79 -27.23
CA ARG A 287 1.30 -17.62 -27.13
C ARG A 287 2.20 -17.43 -28.35
N GLU A 288 1.64 -17.46 -29.56
CA GLU A 288 2.37 -17.17 -30.79
C GLU A 288 3.06 -15.80 -30.75
N LEU A 289 2.30 -14.76 -30.38
CA LEU A 289 2.82 -13.40 -30.27
C LEU A 289 3.94 -13.29 -29.24
N LEU A 290 3.82 -13.94 -28.08
CA LEU A 290 4.87 -13.93 -27.05
C LEU A 290 6.15 -14.61 -27.53
N VAL A 291 6.03 -15.75 -28.23
CA VAL A 291 7.17 -16.43 -28.83
C VAL A 291 7.85 -15.55 -29.87
N GLU A 292 7.08 -14.86 -30.72
CA GLU A 292 7.61 -13.94 -31.72
C GLU A 292 8.31 -12.74 -31.07
N VAL A 293 7.71 -12.13 -30.04
CA VAL A 293 8.31 -11.03 -29.28
C VAL A 293 9.64 -11.47 -28.68
N GLN A 294 9.69 -12.65 -28.06
CA GLN A 294 10.90 -13.20 -27.47
C GLN A 294 11.99 -13.44 -28.52
N ALA A 295 11.64 -14.02 -29.68
CA ALA A 295 12.57 -14.25 -30.77
C ALA A 295 13.15 -12.94 -31.31
N LYS A 296 12.32 -11.91 -31.52
CA LYS A 296 12.77 -10.60 -32.02
C LYS A 296 13.63 -9.84 -31.02
N GLN A 297 13.36 -9.93 -29.72
CA GLN A 297 14.22 -9.36 -28.68
C GLN A 297 15.59 -10.03 -28.68
N THR A 298 15.62 -11.37 -28.70
CA THR A 298 16.86 -12.16 -28.71
C THR A 298 17.71 -11.83 -29.94
N ALA A 299 17.10 -11.83 -31.14
CA ALA A 299 17.81 -11.48 -32.38
C ALA A 299 18.35 -10.05 -32.37
N PHE A 300 17.65 -9.10 -31.75
CA PHE A 300 18.13 -7.73 -31.63
C PHE A 300 19.31 -7.61 -30.64
N GLU A 301 19.25 -8.31 -29.52
CA GLU A 301 20.36 -8.37 -28.55
C GLU A 301 21.62 -8.98 -29.18
N GLU A 302 21.47 -10.08 -29.92
CA GLU A 302 22.56 -10.73 -30.68
C GLU A 302 23.17 -9.77 -31.72
N PHE A 303 22.33 -9.07 -32.49
CA PHE A 303 22.78 -8.07 -33.45
C PHE A 303 23.55 -6.92 -32.79
N GLN A 304 23.06 -6.42 -31.65
CA GLN A 304 23.73 -5.37 -30.88
C GLN A 304 25.05 -5.84 -30.26
N ASP A 305 25.12 -7.09 -29.79
CA ASP A 305 26.34 -7.69 -29.28
C ASP A 305 27.39 -7.83 -30.40
N ASP A 306 27.00 -8.27 -31.59
CA ASP A 306 27.91 -8.40 -32.73
C ASP A 306 28.42 -7.05 -33.23
N LEU A 307 27.59 -6.02 -33.24
CA LEU A 307 28.01 -4.65 -33.53
C LEU A 307 29.00 -4.10 -32.48
N ARG A 308 28.86 -4.48 -31.21
CA ARG A 308 29.80 -4.11 -30.13
C ARG A 308 31.13 -4.84 -30.27
N LYS A 309 31.12 -6.14 -30.53
CA LYS A 309 32.34 -6.94 -30.79
C LYS A 309 33.16 -6.36 -31.94
N ARG A 310 32.50 -5.93 -33.03
CA ARG A 310 33.17 -5.30 -34.18
C ARG A 310 33.80 -3.94 -33.87
N ARG A 311 33.28 -3.20 -32.88
CA ARG A 311 33.81 -1.91 -32.45
C ARG A 311 35.01 -1.99 -31.49
N GLY A 312 35.34 -3.19 -31.00
CA GLY A 312 36.46 -3.38 -30.07
C GLY A 312 36.17 -2.84 -28.67
N ASP A 313 34.92 -2.52 -28.34
CA ASP A 313 34.51 -2.13 -27.00
C ASP A 313 34.67 -3.33 -26.05
N PRO A 314 35.22 -3.13 -24.83
CA PRO A 314 35.35 -4.21 -23.86
C PRO A 314 33.97 -4.81 -23.60
N ALA A 315 33.87 -6.12 -23.77
CA ALA A 315 32.64 -6.85 -23.55
C ALA A 315 32.12 -6.57 -22.13
N LEU A 316 31.01 -5.84 -22.03
CA LEU A 316 30.15 -5.97 -20.87
C LEU A 316 29.83 -7.46 -20.74
N PRO A 317 29.88 -8.04 -19.52
CA PRO A 317 29.73 -9.47 -19.32
C PRO A 317 28.49 -9.93 -20.07
N SER A 318 28.74 -10.75 -21.09
CA SER A 318 27.74 -11.34 -21.97
C SER A 318 26.58 -11.82 -21.12
N THR A 319 25.37 -11.45 -21.53
CA THR A 319 24.09 -12.01 -21.09
C THR A 319 24.00 -13.49 -21.50
N VAL A 320 24.99 -14.29 -21.07
CA VAL A 320 24.83 -15.69 -20.72
C VAL A 320 23.56 -15.74 -19.90
N THR A 321 22.60 -16.51 -20.39
CA THR A 321 21.19 -16.52 -19.98
C THR A 321 21.04 -16.05 -18.53
N GLN A 322 20.25 -15.00 -18.32
CA GLN A 322 19.97 -14.43 -17.00
C GLN A 322 19.37 -15.45 -16.00
N HIS A 323 19.29 -16.73 -16.37
CA HIS A 323 18.98 -17.84 -15.50
C HIS A 323 20.22 -18.68 -15.12
N GLU A 324 21.12 -19.10 -16.03
CA GLU A 324 22.34 -19.83 -15.63
C GLU A 324 23.40 -18.91 -15.03
N ALA A 325 23.60 -17.73 -15.62
CA ALA A 325 24.47 -16.73 -15.03
C ALA A 325 23.87 -16.22 -13.72
N ALA A 326 22.54 -16.08 -13.59
CA ALA A 326 21.94 -15.74 -12.31
C ALA A 326 21.93 -16.90 -11.32
N VAL A 327 21.85 -18.17 -11.71
CA VAL A 327 21.93 -19.30 -10.76
C VAL A 327 23.38 -19.51 -10.30
N ALA A 328 24.36 -19.36 -11.18
CA ALA A 328 25.79 -19.41 -10.81
C ALA A 328 26.27 -18.11 -10.13
N LYS A 329 25.67 -16.95 -10.44
CA LYS A 329 25.95 -15.67 -9.76
C LYS A 329 25.16 -15.56 -8.47
N VAL A 330 23.95 -16.09 -8.33
CA VAL A 330 23.24 -16.26 -7.05
C VAL A 330 23.93 -17.32 -6.22
N GLY A 331 24.48 -18.39 -6.82
CA GLY A 331 25.30 -19.38 -6.10
C GLY A 331 26.62 -18.78 -5.59
N ARG A 332 27.34 -18.00 -6.41
CA ARG A 332 28.57 -17.32 -6.01
C ARG A 332 28.35 -16.08 -5.15
N VAL A 333 27.26 -15.34 -5.34
CA VAL A 333 26.86 -14.20 -4.51
C VAL A 333 26.26 -14.70 -3.21
N ALA A 334 25.51 -15.80 -3.16
CA ALA A 334 25.08 -16.43 -1.91
C ALA A 334 26.26 -17.07 -1.17
N ALA A 335 27.25 -17.63 -1.88
CA ALA A 335 28.48 -18.10 -1.24
C ALA A 335 29.35 -16.92 -0.75
N ALA A 336 29.48 -15.84 -1.52
CA ALA A 336 30.21 -14.64 -1.11
C ALA A 336 29.47 -13.81 -0.06
N ILE A 337 28.13 -13.80 -0.06
CA ILE A 337 27.28 -13.23 1.00
C ILE A 337 27.35 -14.12 2.23
N ALA A 338 27.29 -15.45 2.12
CA ALA A 338 27.49 -16.35 3.26
C ALA A 338 28.90 -16.22 3.84
N VAL A 339 29.92 -16.00 3.01
CA VAL A 339 31.30 -15.73 3.45
C VAL A 339 31.42 -14.31 4.05
N LYS A 340 30.75 -13.28 3.48
CA LYS A 340 30.74 -11.91 4.02
C LYS A 340 29.85 -11.72 5.25
N GLU A 341 28.77 -12.47 5.38
CA GLU A 341 27.92 -12.58 6.58
C GLU A 341 28.65 -13.38 7.66
N ALA A 342 29.44 -14.40 7.28
CA ALA A 342 30.31 -15.10 8.22
C ALA A 342 31.52 -14.27 8.69
N THR A 343 31.97 -13.27 7.92
CA THR A 343 33.08 -12.37 8.30
C THR A 343 32.64 -11.00 8.83
N GLY A 344 31.35 -10.65 8.79
CA GLY A 344 30.81 -9.39 9.35
C GLY A 344 31.16 -8.10 8.59
N GLU A 345 31.83 -8.17 7.44
CA GLU A 345 32.27 -6.99 6.69
C GLU A 345 31.11 -6.23 6.01
N ALA A 346 30.03 -6.94 5.64
CA ALA A 346 28.85 -6.32 5.03
C ALA A 346 28.07 -5.45 6.04
N ASP A 347 28.10 -5.81 7.32
CA ASP A 347 27.52 -5.01 8.40
C ASP A 347 28.31 -3.71 8.60
N LEU A 348 29.65 -3.74 8.51
CA LEU A 348 30.48 -2.54 8.71
C LEU A 348 30.28 -1.48 7.62
N ASP A 349 30.14 -1.89 6.35
CA ASP A 349 29.95 -0.95 5.24
C ASP A 349 28.52 -0.37 5.24
N GLY A 350 27.54 -1.16 5.66
CA GLY A 350 26.18 -0.71 5.95
C GLY A 350 26.13 0.28 7.12
N GLN A 351 26.85 -0.02 8.21
CA GLN A 351 26.95 0.83 9.39
C GLN A 351 27.58 2.18 9.06
N ARG A 352 28.70 2.20 8.33
CA ARG A 352 29.35 3.45 7.90
C ARG A 352 28.46 4.30 7.02
N ARG A 353 27.67 3.68 6.14
CA ARG A 353 26.72 4.40 5.28
C ARG A 353 25.55 4.97 6.07
N LEU A 354 25.12 4.28 7.12
CA LEU A 354 24.11 4.75 8.06
C LEU A 354 24.63 5.93 8.91
N GLU A 355 25.85 5.82 9.45
CA GLU A 355 26.52 6.88 10.21
C GLU A 355 26.72 8.15 9.37
N LEU A 356 27.06 8.03 8.09
CA LEU A 356 27.18 9.17 7.19
C LEU A 356 25.83 9.86 6.93
N LEU A 357 24.74 9.09 6.84
CA LEU A 357 23.39 9.64 6.71
C LEU A 357 22.93 10.29 8.02
N GLU A 358 23.23 9.69 9.16
CA GLU A 358 22.94 10.22 10.48
C GLU A 358 23.68 11.53 10.72
N MET A 359 24.99 11.59 10.47
CA MET A 359 25.77 12.83 10.56
C MET A 359 25.27 13.92 9.60
N LYS A 360 24.83 13.57 8.39
CA LYS A 360 24.27 14.55 7.46
C LYS A 360 22.94 15.11 7.97
N MET A 361 22.07 14.23 8.47
CA MET A 361 20.78 14.60 9.04
C MET A 361 20.95 15.44 10.32
N GLU A 362 21.90 15.10 11.19
CA GLU A 362 22.21 15.88 12.39
C GLU A 362 22.72 17.28 12.07
N ARG A 363 23.58 17.42 11.04
CA ARG A 363 24.06 18.73 10.58
C ARG A 363 22.92 19.59 10.06
N GLU A 364 22.05 19.02 9.23
CA GLU A 364 20.89 19.73 8.69
C GLU A 364 19.93 20.15 9.81
N LEU A 365 19.67 19.27 10.78
CA LEU A 365 18.84 19.58 11.95
C LEU A 365 19.47 20.67 12.83
N ALA A 366 20.79 20.63 13.02
CA ALA A 366 21.52 21.65 13.78
C ALA A 366 21.49 23.02 13.09
N GLU A 367 21.58 23.06 11.76
CA GLU A 367 21.43 24.29 10.97
C GLU A 367 20.01 24.85 11.07
N GLN A 368 18.98 24.01 10.95
CA GLN A 368 17.59 24.43 11.14
C GLN A 368 17.35 24.97 12.55
N ARG A 369 17.91 24.31 13.58
CA ARG A 369 17.81 24.79 14.96
C ARG A 369 18.50 26.13 15.15
N ARG A 370 19.71 26.30 14.60
CA ARG A 370 20.42 27.59 14.65
C ARG A 370 19.61 28.70 13.99
N TYR A 371 19.02 28.42 12.83
CA TYR A 371 18.16 29.37 12.13
C TYR A 371 16.94 29.75 12.98
N ALA A 372 16.27 28.77 13.60
CA ALA A 372 15.15 29.02 14.49
C ALA A 372 15.56 29.83 15.73
N ASP A 373 16.67 29.49 16.37
CA ASP A 373 17.21 30.22 17.53
C ASP A 373 17.55 31.67 17.17
N GLU A 374 18.04 31.91 15.94
CA GLU A 374 18.35 33.25 15.44
C GLU A 374 17.07 34.08 15.21
N GLN A 375 16.01 33.47 14.69
CA GLN A 375 14.69 34.12 14.58
C GLN A 375 14.13 34.49 15.96
N VAL A 376 14.22 33.59 16.93
CA VAL A 376 13.78 33.86 18.31
C VAL A 376 14.59 35.01 18.91
N ARG A 377 15.92 35.03 18.75
CA ARG A 377 16.75 36.15 19.22
C ARG A 377 16.41 37.48 18.56
N GLN A 378 16.07 37.48 17.26
CA GLN A 378 15.62 38.70 16.58
C GLN A 378 14.31 39.21 17.19
N LEU A 379 13.34 38.32 17.42
CA LEU A 379 12.07 38.67 18.06
C LEU A 379 12.28 39.20 19.48
N GLU A 380 13.13 38.56 20.29
CA GLU A 380 13.46 39.04 21.63
C GLU A 380 14.10 40.44 21.62
N ARG A 381 14.97 40.73 20.65
CA ARG A 381 15.57 42.07 20.50
C ARG A 381 14.52 43.12 20.16
N LEU A 382 13.61 42.81 19.23
CA LEU A 382 12.51 43.71 18.87
C LEU A 382 11.59 43.97 20.07
N GLN A 383 11.25 42.92 20.84
CA GLN A 383 10.43 43.05 22.03
C GLN A 383 11.09 43.92 23.10
N ARG A 384 12.39 43.74 23.36
CA ARG A 384 13.14 44.57 24.32
C ARG A 384 13.19 46.03 23.88
N ALA A 385 13.49 46.29 22.61
CA ALA A 385 13.52 47.64 22.06
C ALA A 385 12.14 48.32 22.16
N GLN A 386 11.06 47.58 21.92
CA GLN A 386 9.70 48.10 22.07
C GLN A 386 9.40 48.47 23.52
N LEU A 387 9.79 47.63 24.47
CA LEU A 387 9.57 47.87 25.90
C LEU A 387 10.39 49.08 26.40
N GLU A 388 11.65 49.20 25.97
CA GLU A 388 12.50 50.36 26.26
C GLU A 388 11.92 51.66 25.66
N ALA A 389 11.39 51.60 24.44
CA ALA A 389 10.73 52.75 23.81
C ALA A 389 9.49 53.18 24.60
N GLN A 390 8.65 52.24 25.06
CA GLN A 390 7.49 52.54 25.89
C GLN A 390 7.90 53.13 27.25
N GLN A 391 8.92 52.58 27.90
CA GLN A 391 9.44 53.13 29.16
C GLN A 391 9.99 54.53 28.98
N SER A 392 10.72 54.78 27.89
CA SER A 392 11.26 56.10 27.56
C SER A 392 10.14 57.12 27.31
N GLN A 393 9.10 56.75 26.57
CA GLN A 393 7.92 57.60 26.37
C GLN A 393 7.21 57.92 27.70
N HIS A 394 7.03 56.92 28.56
CA HIS A 394 6.41 57.13 29.88
C HIS A 394 7.27 58.07 30.76
N ALA A 395 8.60 57.89 30.76
CA ALA A 395 9.52 58.76 31.49
C ALA A 395 9.49 60.22 30.98
N GLN A 396 9.43 60.42 29.67
CA GLN A 396 9.29 61.75 29.06
C GLN A 396 7.97 62.41 29.46
N LEU A 397 6.87 61.65 29.48
CA LEU A 397 5.57 62.16 29.90
C LEU A 397 5.57 62.60 31.37
N LEU A 398 6.17 61.80 32.26
CA LEU A 398 6.34 62.18 33.67
C LEU A 398 7.21 63.43 33.83
N ALA A 399 8.33 63.54 33.11
CA ALA A 399 9.19 64.72 33.15
C ALA A 399 8.44 65.98 32.67
N THR A 400 7.61 65.84 31.63
CA THR A 400 6.77 66.94 31.11
C THR A 400 5.73 67.37 32.15
N ILE A 401 5.08 66.43 32.83
CA ILE A 401 4.13 66.73 33.90
C ILE A 401 4.83 67.46 35.06
N GLN A 402 6.01 67.00 35.47
CA GLN A 402 6.79 67.66 36.52
C GLN A 402 7.20 69.09 36.13
N GLN A 403 7.62 69.30 34.88
CA GLN A 403 7.94 70.63 34.37
C GLN A 403 6.71 71.54 34.40
N GLN A 404 5.53 71.05 33.97
CA GLN A 404 4.28 71.80 34.04
C GLN A 404 3.88 72.16 35.48
N GLN A 405 4.12 71.27 36.45
CA GLN A 405 3.88 71.55 37.86
C GLN A 405 4.83 72.63 38.40
N ALA A 406 6.12 72.57 38.04
CA ALA A 406 7.12 73.56 38.45
C ALA A 406 6.79 74.95 37.90
N THR A 407 6.46 75.06 36.61
CA THR A 407 6.07 76.34 35.99
C THR A 407 4.79 76.89 36.60
N MET A 408 3.79 76.04 36.89
CA MET A 408 2.57 76.44 37.58
C MET A 408 2.86 77.00 38.99
N LEU A 409 3.76 76.36 39.75
CA LEU A 409 4.16 76.86 41.07
C LEU A 409 4.89 78.21 40.99
N ASP A 410 5.76 78.40 40.01
CA ASP A 410 6.44 79.68 39.81
C ASP A 410 5.48 80.80 39.39
N LEU A 411 4.48 80.49 38.56
CA LEU A 411 3.39 81.42 38.23
C LEU A 411 2.60 81.80 39.48
N ILE A 412 2.21 80.83 40.33
CA ILE A 412 1.50 81.09 41.59
C ILE A 412 2.33 81.99 42.51
N LYS A 413 3.64 81.73 42.65
CA LYS A 413 4.55 82.58 43.45
C LYS A 413 4.67 83.99 42.89
N SER A 414 4.76 84.13 41.56
CA SER A 414 4.84 85.44 40.88
C SER A 414 3.57 86.27 41.12
N VAL A 415 2.39 85.67 40.96
CA VAL A 415 1.09 86.32 41.23
C VAL A 415 0.96 86.68 42.71
N ALA A 416 1.35 85.79 43.62
CA ALA A 416 1.33 86.08 45.06
C ALA A 416 2.31 87.21 45.45
N ALA A 417 3.44 87.34 44.76
CA ALA A 417 4.39 88.44 44.96
C ALA A 417 3.89 89.78 44.39
N GLN A 418 3.14 89.75 43.28
CA GLN A 418 2.46 90.93 42.74
C GLN A 418 1.33 91.41 43.66
N SER A 419 0.52 90.50 44.21
CA SER A 419 -0.55 90.81 45.18
C SER A 419 -0.06 91.37 46.54
N LYS A 420 1.25 91.30 46.84
CA LYS A 420 1.84 91.89 48.06
C LYS A 420 2.44 93.28 47.82
N LYS A 421 2.49 93.76 46.56
CA LYS A 421 3.03 95.07 46.17
C LYS A 421 1.96 96.12 45.92
N ASP A 422 0.71 95.70 45.76
CA ASP A 422 -0.50 96.52 45.88
C ASP A 422 -1.01 96.47 47.33
#